data_AF-A0A6M3MHK6-F1
#
_entry.id   AF-A0A6M3MHK6-F1
#
_cell.length_a   1.000
_cell.length_b   1.000
_cell.length_c   1.000
_cell.angle_alpha   90.00
_cell.angle_beta   90.00
_cell.angle_gamma   90.00
#
_symmetry.space_group_name_H-M   'P 1'
#
loop_
_entity.id
_entity.type
_entity.pdbx_description
1 polymer ?
#
loop_
_entity_poly.entity_id
_entity_poly.type
_entity_poly.pdbx_seq_one_letter_code
_entity_poly.pdbx_strand_id
1 'polypeptide(L)' 'MPELYLPQSAEDRALLEQEAKRLGITPEQLAKDVMQREITSRTKPKTSRGVVQPFRRREKD' A
#
# COMPACT_ATOMS: atom_id res chain seq x y z
N MET A 1 -13.74 -0.03 12.11
CA MET A 1 -12.95 -1.22 11.76
C MET A 1 -12.86 -2.09 13.00
N PRO A 2 -12.96 -3.42 12.89
CA PRO A 2 -12.76 -4.27 14.06
C PRO A 2 -11.34 -4.04 14.60
N GLU A 3 -11.20 -4.07 15.92
CA GLU A 3 -9.90 -4.08 16.57
C GLU A 3 -9.19 -5.39 16.22
N LEU A 4 -8.05 -5.28 15.52
CA LEU A 4 -7.27 -6.41 15.05
C LEU A 4 -6.01 -6.53 15.91
N TYR A 5 -5.87 -7.65 16.62
CA TYR A 5 -4.65 -7.98 17.33
C TYR A 5 -3.72 -8.79 16.43
N LEU A 6 -2.53 -8.25 16.15
CA LEU A 6 -1.47 -8.95 15.45
C LEU A 6 -0.35 -9.24 16.45
N PRO A 7 -0.08 -10.51 16.79
CA PRO A 7 1.05 -10.85 17.64
C PRO A 7 2.35 -10.42 16.96
N GLN A 8 3.15 -9.63 17.66
CA GLN A 8 4.44 -9.14 17.20
C GLN A 8 5.53 -9.69 18.12
N SER A 9 6.69 -9.99 17.56
CA SER A 9 7.86 -10.28 18.39
C SER A 9 8.23 -9.04 19.20
N ALA A 10 8.90 -9.23 20.34
CA ALA A 10 9.35 -8.12 21.16
C ALA A 10 10.34 -7.20 20.40
N GLU A 11 11.17 -7.79 19.53
CA GLU A 11 12.13 -7.07 18.70
C GLU A 11 11.42 -6.18 17.67
N ASP A 12 10.45 -6.72 16.93
CA ASP A 12 9.68 -5.96 15.94
C ASP A 12 8.90 -4.81 16.59
N ARG A 13 8.33 -5.05 17.78
CA ARG A 13 7.60 -4.03 18.54
C ARG A 13 8.54 -2.89 18.97
N ALA A 14 9.72 -3.22 19.49
CA ALA A 14 10.70 -2.23 19.92
C ALA A 14 11.18 -1.35 18.74
N LEU A 15 11.37 -1.96 17.57
CA LEU A 15 11.73 -1.23 16.36
C LEU A 15 10.64 -0.22 15.96
N LEU A 16 9.37 -0.65 15.96
CA LEU A 16 8.24 0.23 15.67
C LEU A 16 8.13 1.39 16.65
N GLU A 17 8.32 1.13 17.94
CA GLU A 17 8.30 2.15 18.99
C GLU A 17 9.44 3.16 18.85
N GLN A 18 10.65 2.70 18.54
CA GLN A 18 11.79 3.57 18.30
C GLN A 18 11.56 4.49 17.10
N GLU A 19 11.09 3.96 15.98
CA GLU A 19 10.83 4.75 14.77
C GLU A 19 9.65 5.70 14.95
N ALA A 20 8.57 5.25 15.60
CA ALA A 20 7.41 6.09 15.89
C ALA A 20 7.80 7.26 16.82
N LYS A 21 8.64 7.00 17.83
CA LYS A 21 9.20 8.03 18.71
C LYS A 21 10.05 9.04 17.93
N ARG A 22 10.90 8.58 17.01
CA ARG A 22 11.70 9.46 16.15
C ARG A 22 10.83 10.40 15.31
N LEU A 23 9.65 9.94 14.91
CA LEU A 23 8.69 10.69 14.09
C LEU A 23 7.64 11.46 14.92
N GLY A 24 7.59 11.27 16.24
CA GLY A 24 6.62 11.92 17.12
C GLY A 24 5.18 11.41 16.96
N ILE A 25 5.01 10.17 16.50
CA ILE A 25 3.70 9.52 16.27
C ILE A 25 3.60 8.21 17.06
N THR A 26 2.43 7.57 17.08
CA THR A 26 2.28 6.25 17.72
C THR A 26 2.73 5.11 16.80
N PRO A 27 3.13 3.94 17.35
CA PRO A 27 3.46 2.76 16.54
C PRO A 27 2.32 2.34 15.60
N GLU A 28 1.08 2.46 16.05
CA GLU A 28 -0.12 2.11 15.29
C GLU A 28 -0.34 3.08 14.12
N GLN A 29 -0.06 4.37 14.32
CA GLN A 29 -0.10 5.38 13.26
C GLN A 29 1.00 5.12 12.22
N LEU A 30 2.23 4.86 12.68
CA LEU A 30 3.34 4.49 11.80
C LEU A 30 3.00 3.24 10.97
N ALA A 31 2.47 2.20 11.59
CA ALA A 31 2.05 0.98 10.90
C ALA A 31 1.00 1.28 9.83
N LYS A 32 -0.02 2.09 10.15
CA LYS A 32 -1.05 2.53 9.20
C LYS A 32 -0.45 3.24 8.00
N ASP A 33 0.45 4.18 8.23
CA ASP A 33 1.06 4.99 7.17
C ASP A 33 1.94 4.15 6.24
N VAL A 34 2.73 3.24 6.82
CA VAL A 34 3.56 2.30 6.05
C VAL A 34 2.70 1.37 5.21
N MET A 35 1.64 0.79 5.79
CA MET A 35 0.70 -0.05 5.06
C MET A 35 0.03 0.71 3.92
N GLN A 36 -0.45 1.93 4.17
CA GLN A 36 -1.08 2.76 3.16
C GLN A 36 -0.12 3.10 2.00
N ARG A 37 1.15 3.41 2.32
CA ARG A 37 2.19 3.66 1.32
C ARG A 37 2.44 2.43 0.46
N GLU A 38 2.55 1.25 1.07
CA GLU A 38 2.79 0.00 0.35
C GLU A 38 1.60 -0.38 -0.55
N ILE A 39 0.37 -0.28 -0.04
CA ILE A 39 -0.85 -0.50 -0.82
C ILE A 39 -0.88 0.45 -2.01
N THR A 40 -0.62 1.74 -1.78
CA THR A 40 -0.62 2.74 -2.86
C THR A 40 0.46 2.44 -3.89
N SER A 41 1.66 2.06 -3.46
CA SER A 41 2.76 1.66 -4.35
C SER A 41 2.38 0.47 -5.24
N ARG A 42 1.73 -0.55 -4.66
CA ARG A 42 1.31 -1.77 -5.36
C ARG A 42 0.14 -1.54 -6.31
N THR A 43 -0.80 -0.68 -5.94
CA THR A 43 -2.06 -0.48 -6.67
C THR A 43 -2.03 0.70 -7.63
N LYS A 44 -1.04 1.58 -7.55
CA LYS A 44 -0.91 2.72 -8.47
C LYS A 44 -0.91 2.23 -9.92
N PRO A 45 -1.81 2.76 -10.79
CA PRO A 45 -1.82 2.43 -12.20
C PRO A 45 -0.45 2.69 -12.82
N LYS A 46 0.14 1.65 -13.40
CA LYS A 46 1.38 1.77 -14.16
C LYS A 46 1.01 2.13 -15.60
N THR A 47 1.65 3.17 -16.15
CA THR A 47 1.51 3.48 -17.58
C THR A 47 2.01 2.29 -18.38
N SER A 48 1.10 1.54 -18.99
CA SER A 48 1.43 0.49 -19.93
C SER A 48 1.94 1.16 -21.22
N ARG A 49 3.17 0.85 -21.61
CA ARG A 49 3.67 1.19 -22.97
C ARG A 49 3.13 0.16 -23.95
N GLY A 50 1.82 0.16 -24.15
CA GLY A 50 1.14 -0.69 -25.11
C GLY A 50 0.48 0.17 -26.19
N VAL A 51 0.56 -0.27 -27.45
CA VAL A 51 -0.21 0.34 -28.54
C VAL A 51 -1.68 -0.02 -28.31
N VAL A 52 -2.53 1.00 -28.10
CA VAL A 52 -3.98 0.80 -28.04
C VAL A 52 -4.46 0.43 -29.44
N GLN A 53 -4.86 -0.82 -29.64
CA GLN A 53 -5.44 -1.29 -30.90
C GLN A 53 -6.88 -0.77 -31.01
N PRO A 54 -7.23 0.00 -32.06
CA PRO A 54 -8.60 0.45 -32.27
C PRO A 54 -9.53 -0.72 -32.64
N PHE A 55 -10.78 -0.66 -32.19
CA PHE A 55 -11.80 -1.62 -32.61
C PHE A 55 -12.08 -1.48 -34.11
N ARG A 56 -12.00 -2.57 -34.87
CA ARG A 56 -12.44 -2.58 -36.27
C ARG A 56 -13.97 -2.60 -36.31
N ARG A 57 -14.57 -1.65 -37.04
CA ARG A 57 -16.00 -1.76 -37.39
C ARG A 57 -16.14 -2.95 -38.35
N ARG A 58 -17.09 -3.85 -38.07
CA ARG A 58 -17.51 -4.84 -39.08
C ARG A 58 -18.12 -4.04 -40.23
N GLU A 59 -17.51 -4.10 -41.40
CA GLU A 59 -18.20 -3.72 -42.63
C GLU A 59 -19.42 -4.65 -42.75
N LYS A 60 -20.61 -4.06 -42.87
CA LYS A 60 -21.83 -4.82 -43.20
C LYS A 60 -21.78 -5.04 -44.70
N ASP A 61 -21.62 -6.30 -45.11
CA ASP A 61 -22.02 -6.77 -46.44
C ASP A 61 -23.55 -6.76 -46.59
#